data_AF-A0A0C9VBH6-F1
#
_entry.id   AF-A0A0C9VBH6-F1
#
_cell.length_a   1.000
_cell.length_b   1.000
_cell.length_c   1.000
_cell.angle_alpha   90.00
_cell.angle_beta   90.00
_cell.angle_gamma   90.00
#
_symmetry.space_group_name_H-M   'P 1'
#
loop_
_entity.id
_entity.type
_entity.pdbx_description
1 polymer ?
#
loop_
_entity_poly.entity_id
_entity_poly.type
_entity_poly.pdbx_seq_one_letter_code
_entity_poly.pdbx_strand_id
1 'polypeptide(L)'
;MVMLPLLTLDIPGRQDGMSHGKGGSMHIFTPNFFGGNGIVGAQVPVGAGLAFAQKYMGHNNVATFTLYGDGASNQGQVFEAFNMASYKAKLWNLPCVFVCENNKYGMGTPAERSSSNTKYFTRGDQIPGIQANGMDIIASYQAAKFAKDWVTSGNGPLLLEYVTYRYGGHSMSDPGTTYRTREEIQRMRSTQDPIRGLQSYIEQWGLLPEEELKRIEKEARSEVDQAVEEAKASAEPEAKDLWTDIYYKGTEPAFMRGREREEVHYY
;
A
#
# COMPACT_ATOMS: atom_id res chain seq x y z
N MET A 1 11.73 -11.68 7.91
CA MET A 1 12.57 -10.63 8.54
C MET A 1 13.61 -10.01 7.58
N VAL A 2 13.53 -10.23 6.25
CA VAL A 2 14.48 -9.65 5.25
C VAL A 2 13.93 -8.38 4.58
N MET A 3 12.67 -8.04 4.84
CA MET A 3 11.97 -6.97 4.11
C MET A 3 12.38 -5.56 4.57
N LEU A 4 12.65 -5.37 5.87
CA LEU A 4 13.00 -4.07 6.43
C LEU A 4 14.36 -3.56 5.92
N PRO A 5 15.47 -4.33 5.96
CA PRO A 5 16.76 -3.89 5.44
C PRO A 5 16.72 -3.51 3.95
N LEU A 6 16.08 -4.33 3.13
CA LEU A 6 15.97 -4.07 1.69
C LEU A 6 15.11 -2.84 1.37
N LEU A 7 14.07 -2.58 2.17
CA LEU A 7 13.22 -1.39 2.02
C LEU A 7 13.98 -0.12 2.42
N THR A 8 14.79 -0.17 3.50
CA THR A 8 15.63 0.96 3.91
C THR A 8 16.76 1.25 2.92
N LEU A 9 17.16 0.28 2.10
CA LEU A 9 18.15 0.42 1.02
C LEU A 9 17.59 1.08 -0.24
N ASP A 10 16.35 0.78 -0.64
CA ASP A 10 15.74 1.36 -1.84
C ASP A 10 15.43 2.86 -1.68
N ILE A 11 15.04 3.31 -0.47
CA ILE A 11 14.70 4.73 -0.22
C ILE A 11 15.87 5.69 -0.59
N PRO A 12 17.12 5.45 -0.15
CA PRO A 12 18.28 6.22 -0.58
C PRO A 12 18.87 5.79 -1.94
N GLY A 13 18.27 4.83 -2.65
CA GLY A 13 18.72 4.42 -3.99
C GLY A 13 19.99 3.56 -4.00
N ARG A 14 20.15 2.63 -3.06
CA ARG A 14 21.33 1.75 -2.97
C ARG A 14 21.21 0.50 -3.82
N GLN A 15 22.34 -0.01 -4.31
CA GLN A 15 22.40 -1.17 -5.22
C GLN A 15 21.82 -2.46 -4.60
N ASP A 16 21.91 -2.60 -3.27
CA ASP A 16 21.45 -3.78 -2.55
C ASP A 16 19.96 -3.69 -2.17
N GLY A 17 19.27 -2.61 -2.56
CA GLY A 17 17.83 -2.46 -2.40
C GLY A 17 17.03 -3.49 -3.22
N MET A 18 15.75 -3.69 -2.90
CA MET A 18 14.89 -4.66 -3.61
C MET A 18 14.81 -4.36 -5.11
N SER A 19 14.93 -3.09 -5.49
CA SER A 19 14.87 -2.63 -6.87
C SER A 19 16.22 -2.12 -7.37
N HIS A 20 17.32 -2.55 -6.72
CA HIS A 20 18.68 -2.15 -7.06
C HIS A 20 18.88 -0.63 -7.15
N GLY A 21 18.18 0.12 -6.30
CA GLY A 21 18.25 1.58 -6.26
C GLY A 21 17.49 2.29 -7.39
N LYS A 22 16.79 1.56 -8.27
CA LYS A 22 16.02 2.13 -9.39
C LYS A 22 14.61 2.56 -9.01
N GLY A 23 14.01 1.90 -8.01
CA GLY A 23 12.60 2.09 -7.66
C GLY A 23 12.33 3.24 -6.69
N GLY A 24 13.25 3.49 -5.75
CA GLY A 24 13.04 4.48 -4.69
C GLY A 24 11.89 4.13 -3.75
N SER A 25 11.36 5.15 -3.08
CA SER A 25 10.30 5.02 -2.07
C SER A 25 8.98 4.46 -2.61
N MET A 26 8.64 4.75 -3.88
CA MET A 26 7.31 4.44 -4.43
C MET A 26 7.22 3.12 -5.16
N HIS A 27 8.32 2.49 -5.58
CA HIS A 27 8.29 1.34 -6.49
C HIS A 27 9.02 0.13 -5.90
N ILE A 28 8.38 -0.49 -4.90
CA ILE A 28 8.92 -1.66 -4.20
C ILE A 28 8.02 -2.87 -4.48
N PHE A 29 8.61 -4.00 -4.89
CA PHE A 29 7.87 -5.20 -5.29
C PHE A 29 8.38 -6.44 -4.53
N THR A 30 7.48 -7.35 -4.17
CA THR A 30 7.83 -8.70 -3.66
C THR A 30 6.89 -9.75 -4.27
N PRO A 31 7.14 -11.07 -4.14
CA PRO A 31 6.36 -12.10 -4.85
C PRO A 31 4.84 -12.02 -4.72
N ASN A 32 4.31 -11.49 -3.60
CA ASN A 32 2.88 -11.28 -3.39
C ASN A 32 2.52 -9.81 -3.06
N PHE A 33 3.43 -8.88 -3.34
CA PHE A 33 3.21 -7.43 -3.19
C PHE A 33 3.56 -6.76 -4.51
N PHE A 34 2.53 -6.42 -5.28
CA PHE A 34 2.65 -5.94 -6.66
C PHE A 34 2.86 -4.43 -6.75
N GLY A 35 3.73 -3.89 -5.89
CA GLY A 35 4.21 -2.52 -6.01
C GLY A 35 3.57 -1.52 -5.07
N GLY A 36 4.35 -0.48 -4.78
CA GLY A 36 3.80 0.87 -4.72
C GLY A 36 3.65 1.42 -6.14
N ASN A 37 2.55 2.13 -6.38
CA ASN A 37 2.18 2.61 -7.71
C ASN A 37 2.01 4.14 -7.66
N GLY A 38 2.83 4.87 -8.43
CA GLY A 38 2.87 6.34 -8.38
C GLY A 38 1.73 7.05 -9.12
N ILE A 39 0.99 6.33 -9.98
CA ILE A 39 -0.13 6.90 -10.74
C ILE A 39 -1.43 6.62 -9.99
N VAL A 40 -2.06 7.69 -9.49
CA VAL A 40 -3.25 7.63 -8.64
C VAL A 40 -4.38 6.84 -9.31
N GLY A 41 -4.77 5.73 -8.70
CA GLY A 41 -5.87 4.87 -9.13
C GLY A 41 -5.50 3.79 -10.15
N ALA A 42 -4.31 3.85 -10.75
CA ALA A 42 -3.87 2.89 -11.76
C ALA A 42 -3.69 1.47 -11.20
N GLN A 43 -3.38 1.35 -9.91
CA GLN A 43 -3.27 0.06 -9.23
C GLN A 43 -4.62 -0.65 -9.08
N VAL A 44 -5.75 0.05 -9.20
CA VAL A 44 -7.07 -0.55 -8.96
C VAL A 44 -7.46 -1.53 -10.07
N PRO A 45 -7.39 -1.17 -11.38
CA PRO A 45 -7.53 -2.13 -12.46
C PRO A 45 -6.47 -3.24 -12.42
N VAL A 46 -5.22 -2.95 -12.05
CA VAL A 46 -4.16 -3.96 -11.92
C VAL A 46 -4.53 -5.01 -10.88
N GLY A 47 -5.00 -4.58 -9.70
CA GLY A 47 -5.48 -5.49 -8.65
C GLY A 47 -6.68 -6.33 -9.10
N ALA A 48 -7.63 -5.76 -9.85
CA ALA A 48 -8.70 -6.54 -10.46
C ALA A 48 -8.16 -7.58 -11.46
N GLY A 49 -7.16 -7.22 -12.27
CA GLY A 49 -6.49 -8.16 -13.19
C GLY A 49 -5.77 -9.31 -12.46
N LEU A 50 -5.13 -9.03 -11.32
CA LEU A 50 -4.52 -10.05 -10.48
C LEU A 50 -5.57 -11.01 -9.89
N ALA A 51 -6.71 -10.48 -9.43
CA ALA A 51 -7.82 -11.29 -8.95
C ALA A 51 -8.42 -12.16 -10.08
N PHE A 52 -8.49 -11.62 -11.30
CA PHE A 52 -8.87 -12.39 -12.49
C PHE A 52 -7.89 -13.53 -12.75
N ALA A 53 -6.58 -13.26 -12.75
CA ALA A 53 -5.57 -14.28 -12.97
C ALA A 53 -5.64 -15.39 -11.90
N GLN A 54 -5.82 -15.03 -10.62
CA GLN A 54 -6.01 -16.00 -9.53
C GLN A 54 -7.20 -16.91 -9.78
N LYS A 55 -8.35 -16.32 -10.15
CA LYS A 55 -9.55 -17.08 -10.48
C LYS A 55 -9.33 -17.97 -11.69
N TYR A 56 -8.71 -17.45 -12.74
CA TYR A 56 -8.44 -18.17 -13.99
C TYR A 56 -7.53 -19.39 -13.76
N MET A 57 -6.53 -19.27 -12.88
CA MET A 57 -5.64 -20.35 -12.48
C MET A 57 -6.23 -21.31 -11.42
N GLY A 58 -7.47 -21.08 -10.96
CA GLY A 58 -8.12 -21.93 -9.95
C GLY A 58 -7.59 -21.77 -8.53
N HIS A 59 -6.94 -20.64 -8.20
CA HIS A 59 -6.41 -20.35 -6.86
C HIS A 59 -7.52 -19.86 -5.91
N ASN A 60 -8.50 -20.73 -5.62
CA ASN A 60 -9.75 -20.37 -4.94
C ASN A 60 -9.60 -19.90 -3.48
N ASN A 61 -8.46 -20.18 -2.83
CA ASN A 61 -8.19 -19.81 -1.43
C ASN A 61 -7.36 -18.52 -1.28
N VAL A 62 -7.13 -17.78 -2.36
CA VAL A 62 -6.33 -16.55 -2.38
C VAL A 62 -7.25 -15.36 -2.62
N ALA A 63 -7.06 -14.30 -1.83
CA ALA A 63 -7.73 -13.02 -2.00
C ALA A 63 -6.73 -11.98 -2.50
N THR A 64 -7.12 -11.17 -3.49
CA THR A 64 -6.37 -9.98 -3.86
C THR A 64 -6.91 -8.77 -3.10
N PHE A 65 -6.05 -8.09 -2.35
CA PHE A 65 -6.35 -6.81 -1.71
C PHE A 65 -5.82 -5.67 -2.57
N THR A 66 -6.73 -4.82 -3.04
CA THR A 66 -6.44 -3.73 -3.97
C THR A 66 -6.67 -2.40 -3.28
N LEU A 67 -5.60 -1.77 -2.80
CA LEU A 67 -5.66 -0.59 -1.95
C LEU A 67 -5.61 0.71 -2.77
N TYR A 68 -6.37 1.71 -2.34
CA TYR A 68 -6.36 3.07 -2.88
C TYR A 68 -6.80 4.08 -1.80
N GLY A 69 -6.37 5.34 -1.93
CA GLY A 69 -6.72 6.40 -0.97
C GLY A 69 -8.07 7.06 -1.26
N ASP A 70 -8.59 7.84 -0.31
CA ASP A 70 -9.82 8.63 -0.46
C ASP A 70 -9.79 9.57 -1.69
N GLY A 71 -8.66 10.21 -1.98
CA GLY A 71 -8.50 11.01 -3.20
C GLY A 71 -8.55 10.18 -4.49
N ALA A 72 -8.02 8.95 -4.47
CA ALA A 72 -8.02 8.06 -5.62
C ALA A 72 -9.42 7.47 -5.93
N SER A 73 -10.33 7.49 -4.95
CA SER A 73 -11.69 6.95 -5.08
C SER A 73 -12.56 7.64 -6.14
N ASN A 74 -12.13 8.79 -6.66
CA ASN A 74 -12.80 9.55 -7.70
C ASN A 74 -12.22 9.32 -9.12
N GLN A 75 -11.23 8.45 -9.26
CA GLN A 75 -10.67 8.09 -10.57
C GLN A 75 -11.66 7.21 -11.37
N GLY A 76 -11.89 7.54 -12.65
CA GLY A 76 -12.85 6.81 -13.49
C GLY A 76 -12.56 5.30 -13.59
N GLN A 77 -11.29 4.95 -13.77
CA GLN A 77 -10.82 3.56 -13.86
C GLN A 77 -11.13 2.70 -12.62
N VAL A 78 -11.35 3.33 -11.45
CA VAL A 78 -11.77 2.62 -10.23
C VAL A 78 -13.19 2.05 -10.42
N PHE A 79 -14.10 2.84 -10.99
CA PHE A 79 -15.47 2.42 -11.26
C PHE A 79 -15.55 1.41 -12.40
N GLU A 80 -14.68 1.54 -13.42
CA GLU A 80 -14.56 0.53 -14.48
C GLU A 80 -14.11 -0.82 -13.91
N ALA A 81 -13.10 -0.82 -13.03
CA ALA A 81 -12.64 -2.01 -12.32
C ALA A 81 -13.73 -2.63 -11.44
N PHE A 82 -14.51 -1.81 -10.72
CA PHE A 82 -15.66 -2.29 -9.94
C PHE A 82 -16.68 -2.98 -10.82
N ASN A 83 -17.09 -2.33 -11.92
CA ASN A 83 -18.07 -2.90 -12.83
C ASN A 83 -17.60 -4.28 -13.34
N MET A 84 -16.38 -4.38 -13.87
CA MET A 84 -15.82 -5.64 -14.38
C MET A 84 -15.70 -6.73 -13.31
N ALA A 85 -15.27 -6.38 -12.09
CA ALA A 85 -15.10 -7.34 -11.00
C ALA A 85 -16.43 -7.90 -10.47
N SER A 86 -17.52 -7.14 -10.61
CA SER A 86 -18.82 -7.46 -10.05
C SER A 86 -19.37 -8.81 -10.50
N TYR A 87 -20.15 -9.42 -9.62
CA TYR A 87 -20.87 -10.66 -9.88
C TYR A 87 -22.25 -10.41 -10.50
N LYS A 88 -22.81 -9.21 -10.31
CA LYS A 88 -24.09 -8.83 -10.92
C LYS A 88 -23.89 -8.67 -12.43
N ALA A 89 -24.90 -9.05 -13.21
CA ALA A 89 -24.82 -9.23 -14.66
C ALA A 89 -23.84 -10.32 -15.16
N LYS A 90 -23.35 -11.21 -14.28
CA LYS A 90 -22.46 -12.33 -14.63
C LYS A 90 -21.19 -11.88 -15.37
N LEU A 91 -20.58 -10.77 -14.96
CA LEU A 91 -19.28 -10.36 -15.52
C LEU A 91 -18.20 -11.35 -15.06
N TRP A 92 -17.44 -11.05 -14.01
CA TRP A 92 -16.33 -11.94 -13.64
C TRP A 92 -16.37 -12.48 -12.22
N ASN A 93 -17.20 -11.94 -11.31
CA ASN A 93 -17.29 -12.42 -9.92
C ASN A 93 -15.89 -12.67 -9.32
N LEU A 94 -15.07 -11.61 -9.27
CA LEU A 94 -13.65 -11.71 -8.92
C LEU A 94 -13.40 -11.78 -7.42
N PRO A 95 -12.39 -12.53 -6.96
CA PRO A 95 -11.99 -12.59 -5.55
C PRO A 95 -11.15 -11.36 -5.14
N CYS A 96 -11.68 -10.15 -5.38
CA CYS A 96 -10.99 -8.88 -5.16
C CYS A 96 -11.62 -8.10 -3.99
N VAL A 97 -10.82 -7.76 -3.00
CA VAL A 97 -11.18 -6.79 -1.95
C VAL A 97 -10.67 -5.42 -2.38
N PHE A 98 -11.58 -4.50 -2.66
CA PHE A 98 -11.25 -3.11 -2.96
C PHE A 98 -11.18 -2.31 -1.67
N VAL A 99 -9.99 -1.87 -1.30
CA VAL A 99 -9.74 -1.24 0.00
C VAL A 99 -9.52 0.27 -0.17
N CYS A 100 -10.42 1.07 0.40
CA CYS A 100 -10.24 2.52 0.49
C CYS A 100 -9.60 2.89 1.83
N GLU A 101 -8.36 3.38 1.81
CA GLU A 101 -7.71 3.96 2.98
C GLU A 101 -8.09 5.44 3.10
N ASN A 102 -9.15 5.70 3.85
CA ASN A 102 -9.66 7.04 4.07
C ASN A 102 -8.90 7.72 5.22
N ASN A 103 -7.83 8.43 4.86
CA ASN A 103 -7.03 9.22 5.80
C ASN A 103 -7.50 10.69 5.93
N LYS A 104 -8.67 11.00 5.35
CA LYS A 104 -9.37 12.30 5.30
C LYS A 104 -8.85 13.31 4.29
N TYR A 105 -7.68 13.10 3.67
CA TYR A 105 -7.05 14.08 2.79
C TYR A 105 -6.39 13.46 1.55
N GLY A 106 -6.93 13.78 0.37
CA GLY A 106 -6.26 13.58 -0.91
C GLY A 106 -5.22 14.67 -1.16
N MET A 107 -3.95 14.37 -0.91
CA MET A 107 -2.86 15.38 -0.85
C MET A 107 -3.22 16.48 0.16
N GLY A 108 -3.62 17.67 -0.31
CA GLY A 108 -4.06 18.79 0.53
C GLY A 108 -5.57 19.07 0.50
N THR A 109 -6.36 18.22 -0.17
CA THR A 109 -7.80 18.42 -0.32
C THR A 109 -8.57 17.51 0.63
N PRO A 110 -9.35 18.07 1.58
CA PRO A 110 -10.23 17.28 2.46
C PRO A 110 -11.26 16.45 1.68
N ALA A 111 -11.62 15.28 2.20
CA ALA A 111 -12.60 14.38 1.60
C ALA A 111 -13.94 15.07 1.24
N GLU A 112 -14.43 15.96 2.10
CA GLU A 112 -15.68 16.70 1.91
C GLU A 112 -15.62 17.69 0.74
N ARG A 113 -14.42 18.07 0.31
CA ARG A 113 -14.19 18.98 -0.82
C ARG A 113 -13.85 18.27 -2.12
N SER A 114 -13.48 16.99 -2.05
CA SER A 114 -13.15 16.18 -3.23
C SER A 114 -14.24 15.19 -3.62
N SER A 115 -15.11 14.79 -2.68
CA SER A 115 -16.12 13.75 -2.88
C SER A 115 -17.50 14.18 -2.43
N SER A 116 -18.51 14.06 -3.32
CA SER A 116 -19.91 14.32 -2.96
C SER A 116 -20.50 13.27 -2.01
N ASN A 117 -19.95 12.05 -2.02
CA ASN A 117 -20.24 10.99 -1.08
C ASN A 117 -18.93 10.50 -0.44
N THR A 118 -18.74 10.87 0.84
CA THR A 118 -17.57 10.52 1.67
C THR A 118 -17.71 9.18 2.39
N LYS A 119 -18.83 8.45 2.20
CA LYS A 119 -18.99 7.06 2.65
C LYS A 119 -18.39 6.12 1.61
N TYR A 120 -17.07 6.03 1.56
CA TYR A 120 -16.33 5.37 0.47
C TYR A 120 -16.70 3.88 0.30
N PHE A 121 -17.03 3.18 1.39
CA PHE A 121 -17.52 1.79 1.32
C PHE A 121 -18.80 1.60 0.49
N THR A 122 -19.56 2.67 0.21
CA THR A 122 -20.80 2.62 -0.59
C THR A 122 -20.59 2.93 -2.08
N ARG A 123 -19.38 3.34 -2.48
CA ARG A 123 -19.09 3.85 -3.83
C ARG A 123 -19.04 2.75 -4.90
N GLY A 124 -19.03 1.49 -4.49
CA GLY A 124 -19.10 0.32 -5.38
C GLY A 124 -20.49 0.07 -5.96
N ASP A 125 -21.50 0.87 -5.57
CA ASP A 125 -22.92 0.74 -5.95
C ASP A 125 -23.46 -0.67 -5.69
N GLN A 126 -23.35 -1.56 -6.67
CA GLN A 126 -23.79 -2.95 -6.56
C GLN A 126 -22.82 -3.86 -5.79
N ILE A 127 -21.56 -3.45 -5.63
CA ILE A 127 -20.59 -4.20 -4.81
C ILE A 127 -20.87 -3.90 -3.34
N PRO A 128 -21.10 -4.92 -2.50
CA PRO A 128 -21.28 -4.72 -1.06
C PRO A 128 -20.03 -4.11 -0.44
N GLY A 129 -20.20 -3.32 0.59
CA GLY A 129 -19.07 -2.74 1.30
C GLY A 129 -19.26 -2.66 2.80
N ILE A 130 -18.14 -2.68 3.52
CA ILE A 130 -18.05 -2.52 4.97
C ILE A 130 -17.09 -1.37 5.29
N GLN A 131 -17.32 -0.72 6.42
CA GLN A 131 -16.41 0.28 6.98
C GLN A 131 -15.83 -0.25 8.29
N ALA A 132 -14.53 -0.07 8.48
CA ALA A 132 -13.80 -0.49 9.67
C ALA A 132 -12.96 0.66 10.23
N ASN A 133 -12.75 0.65 11.55
CA ASN A 133 -11.83 1.57 12.19
C ASN A 133 -10.38 1.16 11.86
N GLY A 134 -9.73 1.91 10.98
CA GLY A 134 -8.32 1.69 10.60
C GLY A 134 -7.31 2.16 11.65
N MET A 135 -7.77 2.74 12.75
CA MET A 135 -6.94 3.12 13.91
C MET A 135 -7.00 2.06 15.03
N ASP A 136 -7.83 1.02 14.90
CA ASP A 136 -7.90 -0.11 15.83
C ASP A 136 -7.43 -1.38 15.11
N ILE A 137 -6.35 -1.99 15.62
CA ILE A 137 -5.71 -3.15 14.99
C ILE A 137 -6.60 -4.40 15.01
N ILE A 138 -7.45 -4.57 16.03
CA ILE A 138 -8.34 -5.72 16.15
C ILE A 138 -9.49 -5.57 15.16
N ALA A 139 -10.10 -4.39 15.09
CA ALA A 139 -11.12 -4.08 14.11
C ALA A 139 -10.58 -4.24 12.68
N SER A 140 -9.35 -3.77 12.43
CA SER A 140 -8.69 -3.91 11.14
C SER A 140 -8.43 -5.38 10.78
N TYR A 141 -7.90 -6.16 11.72
CA TYR A 141 -7.69 -7.60 11.53
C TYR A 141 -9.00 -8.35 11.23
N GLN A 142 -10.05 -8.09 12.01
CA GLN A 142 -11.34 -8.76 11.81
C GLN A 142 -11.99 -8.38 10.48
N ALA A 143 -11.89 -7.11 10.07
CA ALA A 143 -12.39 -6.65 8.78
C ALA A 143 -11.63 -7.28 7.60
N ALA A 144 -10.29 -7.33 7.66
CA ALA A 144 -9.47 -8.01 6.66
C ALA A 144 -9.77 -9.52 6.58
N LYS A 145 -9.92 -10.17 7.74
CA LYS A 145 -10.29 -11.58 7.82
C LYS A 145 -11.66 -11.84 7.19
N PHE A 146 -12.68 -11.07 7.58
CA PHE A 146 -14.02 -11.17 6.99
C PHE A 146 -13.97 -10.95 5.48
N ALA A 147 -13.25 -9.93 5.01
CA ALA A 147 -13.14 -9.61 3.59
C ALA A 147 -12.48 -10.75 2.80
N LYS A 148 -11.40 -11.33 3.33
CA LYS A 148 -10.76 -12.52 2.75
C LYS A 148 -11.74 -13.69 2.67
N ASP A 149 -12.40 -14.02 3.78
CA ASP A 149 -13.31 -15.15 3.86
C ASP A 149 -14.51 -14.95 2.90
N TRP A 150 -15.00 -13.72 2.76
CA TRP A 150 -16.06 -13.35 1.81
C TRP A 150 -15.67 -13.65 0.36
N VAL A 151 -14.55 -13.10 -0.11
CA VAL A 151 -14.16 -13.18 -1.53
C VAL A 151 -13.71 -14.60 -1.90
N THR A 152 -13.05 -15.32 -0.99
CA THR A 152 -12.61 -16.70 -1.20
C THR A 152 -13.73 -17.73 -1.12
N SER A 153 -14.85 -17.39 -0.45
CA SER A 153 -16.08 -18.21 -0.47
C SER A 153 -16.89 -18.05 -1.77
N GLY A 154 -16.42 -17.26 -2.74
CA GLY A 154 -17.06 -17.09 -4.04
C GLY A 154 -18.20 -16.06 -4.06
N ASN A 155 -18.36 -15.26 -3.01
CA ASN A 155 -19.39 -14.21 -2.92
C ASN A 155 -19.09 -12.97 -3.77
N GLY A 156 -17.97 -12.97 -4.51
CA GLY A 156 -17.55 -11.88 -5.37
C GLY A 156 -16.80 -10.77 -4.65
N PRO A 157 -16.59 -9.63 -5.32
CA PRO A 157 -15.79 -8.56 -4.75
C PRO A 157 -16.47 -7.92 -3.53
N LEU A 158 -15.66 -7.27 -2.70
CA LEU A 158 -16.09 -6.52 -1.52
C LEU A 158 -15.36 -5.18 -1.46
N LEU A 159 -16.07 -4.11 -1.12
CA LEU A 159 -15.45 -2.85 -0.73
C LEU A 159 -15.17 -2.84 0.78
N LEU A 160 -13.98 -2.41 1.16
CA LEU A 160 -13.58 -2.23 2.55
C LEU A 160 -13.02 -0.83 2.72
N GLU A 161 -13.70 0.02 3.50
CA GLU A 161 -13.15 1.32 3.87
C GLU A 161 -12.48 1.24 5.24
N TYR A 162 -11.19 1.53 5.29
CA TYR A 162 -10.51 1.84 6.55
C TYR A 162 -10.56 3.32 6.82
N VAL A 163 -11.24 3.72 7.90
CA VAL A 163 -11.17 5.08 8.41
C VAL A 163 -9.90 5.20 9.25
N THR A 164 -8.90 5.90 8.73
CA THR A 164 -7.57 6.01 9.34
C THR A 164 -7.08 7.47 9.32
N TYR A 165 -5.81 7.71 9.64
CA TYR A 165 -5.21 9.04 9.66
C TYR A 165 -3.70 9.01 9.43
N ARG A 166 -3.17 9.95 8.64
CA ARG A 166 -1.72 10.16 8.48
C ARG A 166 -1.24 11.32 9.36
N TYR A 167 -0.23 11.07 10.20
CA TYR A 167 0.31 12.12 11.05
C TYR A 167 1.20 13.13 10.32
N GLY A 168 2.03 12.65 9.39
CA GLY A 168 2.82 13.50 8.49
C GLY A 168 1.95 14.13 7.41
N GLY A 169 2.51 15.11 6.68
CA GLY A 169 1.93 15.65 5.45
C GLY A 169 1.81 14.60 4.34
N HIS A 170 1.42 15.02 3.13
CA HIS A 170 1.23 14.08 2.03
C HIS A 170 2.55 13.38 1.63
N SER A 171 3.65 14.13 1.68
CA SER A 171 5.01 13.68 1.41
C SER A 171 5.99 14.54 2.22
N MET A 172 7.29 14.28 2.10
CA MET A 172 8.33 15.09 2.76
C MET A 172 8.32 16.56 2.35
N SER A 173 7.83 16.89 1.15
CA SER A 173 7.74 18.27 0.66
C SER A 173 6.48 19.00 1.15
N ASP A 174 5.56 18.30 1.81
CA ASP A 174 4.32 18.88 2.31
C ASP A 174 4.33 18.88 3.86
N PRO A 175 4.42 20.05 4.51
CA PRO A 175 4.35 20.15 5.96
C PRO A 175 2.97 19.77 6.55
N GLY A 176 1.91 19.81 5.73
CA GLY A 176 0.55 19.44 6.14
C GLY A 176 -0.16 20.42 7.08
N THR A 177 0.28 21.68 7.13
CA THR A 177 -0.27 22.72 8.03
C THR A 177 -1.19 23.73 7.34
N THR A 178 -1.32 23.68 6.01
CA THR A 178 -2.12 24.66 5.23
C THR A 178 -3.57 24.25 5.06
N TYR A 179 -3.91 22.98 5.31
CA TYR A 179 -5.23 22.40 5.07
C TYR A 179 -5.82 21.64 6.27
N ARG A 180 -5.12 21.63 7.41
CA ARG A 180 -5.53 21.05 8.69
C ARG A 180 -4.70 21.63 9.83
N THR A 181 -5.18 21.51 11.06
CA THR A 181 -4.52 22.13 12.21
C THR A 181 -3.59 21.16 12.94
N ARG A 182 -2.63 21.70 13.69
CA ARG A 182 -1.73 20.87 14.53
C ARG A 182 -2.50 20.21 15.67
N GLU A 183 -3.53 20.88 16.18
CA GLU A 183 -4.41 20.40 17.23
C GLU A 183 -5.19 19.17 16.78
N GLU A 184 -5.65 19.14 15.53
CA GLU A 184 -6.31 17.97 14.96
C GLU A 184 -5.38 16.75 14.95
N ILE A 185 -4.14 16.93 14.44
CA ILE A 185 -3.12 15.86 14.39
C ILE A 185 -2.77 15.39 15.80
N GLN A 186 -2.55 16.32 16.74
CA GLN A 186 -2.23 16.00 18.12
C GLN A 186 -3.36 15.23 18.80
N ARG A 187 -4.62 15.66 18.59
CA ARG A 187 -5.80 14.95 19.11
C ARG A 187 -5.90 13.54 18.55
N MET A 188 -5.70 13.36 17.24
CA MET A 188 -5.71 12.02 16.63
C MET A 188 -4.63 11.14 17.24
N ARG A 189 -3.40 11.64 17.36
CA ARG A 189 -2.28 10.89 17.96
C ARG A 189 -2.48 10.58 19.45
N SER A 190 -3.07 11.48 20.23
CA SER A 190 -3.24 11.25 21.66
C SER A 190 -4.41 10.34 22.01
N THR A 191 -5.43 10.27 21.15
CA THR A 191 -6.69 9.56 21.44
C THR A 191 -6.93 8.31 20.59
N GLN A 192 -6.29 8.18 19.43
CA GLN A 192 -6.58 7.12 18.46
C GLN A 192 -5.30 6.45 17.92
N ASP A 193 -4.13 6.63 18.52
CA ASP A 193 -2.91 6.01 17.99
C ASP A 193 -3.00 4.47 18.02
N PRO A 194 -2.78 3.77 16.88
CA PRO A 194 -3.03 2.35 16.79
C PRO A 194 -2.03 1.52 17.61
N ILE A 195 -0.81 2.02 17.81
CA ILE A 195 0.22 1.35 18.62
C ILE A 195 -0.15 1.46 20.08
N ARG A 196 -0.51 2.67 20.55
CA ARG A 196 -1.01 2.87 21.92
C ARG A 196 -2.31 2.12 22.19
N GLY A 197 -3.21 2.04 21.21
CA GLY A 197 -4.43 1.27 21.31
C GLY A 197 -4.15 -0.21 21.54
N LEU A 198 -3.24 -0.80 20.75
CA LEU A 198 -2.80 -2.18 20.94
C LEU A 198 -2.11 -2.39 22.30
N GLN A 199 -1.21 -1.49 22.69
CA GLN A 199 -0.56 -1.52 24.00
C GLN A 199 -1.59 -1.54 25.13
N SER A 200 -2.62 -0.70 25.04
CA SER A 200 -3.71 -0.64 26.03
C SER A 200 -4.45 -1.98 26.13
N TYR A 201 -4.71 -2.67 25.02
CA TYR A 201 -5.32 -4.00 25.05
C TYR A 201 -4.41 -5.04 25.72
N ILE A 202 -3.12 -5.03 25.39
CA ILE A 202 -2.13 -5.95 25.98
C ILE A 202 -2.06 -5.79 27.50
N GLU A 203 -2.01 -4.54 27.98
CA GLU A 203 -1.97 -4.20 29.41
C GLU A 203 -3.27 -4.57 30.11
N GLN A 204 -4.43 -4.18 29.57
CA GLN A 204 -5.74 -4.46 30.17
C GLN A 204 -6.04 -5.96 30.26
N TRP A 205 -5.57 -6.73 29.29
CA TRP A 205 -5.76 -8.19 29.28
C TRP A 205 -4.63 -8.94 29.99
N GLY A 206 -3.63 -8.24 30.52
CA GLY A 206 -2.50 -8.83 31.23
C GLY A 206 -1.70 -9.81 30.37
N LEU A 207 -1.61 -9.57 29.06
CA LEU A 207 -0.95 -10.50 28.13
C LEU A 207 0.58 -10.44 28.24
N LEU A 208 1.14 -9.26 28.51
CA LEU A 208 2.57 -9.05 28.69
C LEU A 208 2.82 -8.03 29.82
N PRO A 209 3.92 -8.16 30.56
CA PRO A 209 4.34 -7.13 31.52
C PRO A 209 4.90 -5.89 30.80
N GLU A 210 4.82 -4.72 31.45
CA GLU A 210 5.29 -3.44 30.89
C GLU A 210 6.77 -3.48 30.45
N GLU A 211 7.62 -4.19 31.20
CA GLU A 211 9.05 -4.32 30.87
C GLU A 211 9.29 -5.11 29.58
N GLU A 212 8.41 -6.05 29.24
CA GLU A 212 8.47 -6.80 27.99
C GLU A 212 8.07 -5.90 26.80
N LEU A 213 7.05 -5.04 26.98
CA LEU A 213 6.64 -4.06 25.98
C LEU A 213 7.77 -3.06 25.67
N LYS A 214 8.42 -2.52 26.70
CA LYS A 214 9.60 -1.65 26.54
C LYS A 214 10.75 -2.37 25.84
N ARG A 215 10.94 -3.67 26.12
CA ARG A 215 11.96 -4.48 25.45
C ARG A 215 11.65 -4.60 23.96
N ILE A 216 10.42 -4.94 23.58
CA ILE A 216 9.99 -5.04 22.17
C ILE A 216 10.19 -3.70 21.45
N GLU A 217 9.84 -2.57 22.07
CA GLU A 217 10.05 -1.24 21.48
C GLU A 217 11.54 -0.97 21.24
N LYS A 218 12.39 -1.29 22.22
CA LYS A 218 13.85 -1.13 22.10
C LYS A 218 14.44 -2.03 21.02
N GLU A 219 13.99 -3.28 20.93
CA GLU A 219 14.41 -4.22 19.89
C GLU A 219 14.02 -3.72 18.50
N ALA A 220 12.77 -3.28 18.31
CA ALA A 220 12.31 -2.71 17.04
C ALA A 220 13.11 -1.46 16.65
N ARG A 221 13.42 -0.57 17.62
CA ARG A 221 14.27 0.60 17.36
C ARG A 221 15.69 0.20 16.95
N SER A 222 16.27 -0.79 17.63
CA SER A 222 17.60 -1.30 17.30
C SER A 222 17.64 -1.95 15.91
N GLU A 223 16.59 -2.68 15.51
CA GLU A 223 16.48 -3.28 14.18
C GLU A 223 16.45 -2.20 13.09
N VAL A 224 15.68 -1.13 13.29
CA VAL A 224 15.63 0.01 12.36
C VAL A 224 16.96 0.75 12.31
N ASP A 225 17.58 1.04 13.47
CA ASP A 225 18.87 1.74 13.54
C ASP A 225 19.96 0.93 12.78
N GLN A 226 19.98 -0.40 12.94
CA GLN A 226 20.89 -1.28 12.21
C GLN A 226 20.64 -1.24 10.70
N ALA A 227 19.38 -1.38 10.27
CA ALA A 227 19.01 -1.35 8.85
C ALA A 227 19.38 -0.02 8.18
N VAL A 228 19.29 1.10 8.91
CA VAL A 228 19.74 2.42 8.43
C VAL A 228 21.26 2.49 8.26
N GLU A 229 22.03 1.95 9.19
CA GLU A 229 23.50 1.92 9.05
C GLU A 229 23.95 1.01 7.90
N GLU A 230 23.29 -0.14 7.71
CA GLU A 230 23.49 -1.00 6.53
C GLU A 230 23.18 -0.25 5.23
N ALA A 231 22.08 0.51 5.19
CA ALA A 231 21.73 1.32 4.04
C ALA A 231 22.70 2.46 3.74
N LYS A 232 23.32 3.05 4.77
CA LYS A 232 24.37 4.06 4.59
C LYS A 232 25.66 3.46 4.06
N ALA A 233 26.00 2.24 4.47
CA ALA A 233 27.22 1.54 4.09
C ALA A 233 27.14 0.87 2.70
N SER A 234 25.94 0.55 2.21
CA SER A 234 25.74 0.00 0.87
C SER A 234 26.12 0.99 -0.23
N ALA A 235 26.68 0.48 -1.33
CA ALA A 235 27.13 1.28 -2.46
C ALA A 235 25.97 1.80 -3.30
N GLU A 236 26.24 2.86 -4.06
CA GLU A 236 25.35 3.33 -5.13
C GLU A 236 25.42 2.38 -6.33
N PRO A 237 24.35 2.27 -7.14
CA PRO A 237 24.38 1.57 -8.40
C PRO A 237 25.47 2.10 -9.33
N GLU A 238 26.09 1.22 -10.09
CA GLU A 238 27.11 1.59 -11.07
C GLU A 238 26.48 2.08 -12.39
N ALA A 239 27.24 2.79 -13.21
CA ALA A 239 26.76 3.28 -14.51
C ALA A 239 26.28 2.15 -15.46
N LYS A 240 26.81 0.92 -15.29
CA LYS A 240 26.38 -0.25 -16.08
C LYS A 240 24.94 -0.69 -15.74
N ASP A 241 24.49 -0.43 -14.51
CA ASP A 241 23.18 -0.86 -14.01
C ASP A 241 22.04 -0.03 -14.59
N LEU A 242 22.35 1.13 -15.17
CA LEU A 242 21.41 1.96 -15.95
C LEU A 242 20.75 1.16 -17.09
N TRP A 243 21.48 0.20 -17.67
CA TRP A 243 21.08 -0.52 -18.88
C TRP A 243 20.35 -1.83 -18.60
N THR A 244 20.29 -2.25 -17.34
CA THR A 244 19.69 -3.53 -16.94
C THR A 244 18.19 -3.37 -16.67
N ASP A 245 17.43 -4.46 -16.83
CA ASP A 245 16.00 -4.59 -16.49
C ASP A 245 15.03 -3.69 -17.29
N ILE A 246 15.43 -3.18 -18.45
CA ILE A 246 14.53 -2.45 -19.36
C ILE A 246 13.62 -3.42 -20.13
N TYR A 247 14.17 -4.57 -20.50
CA TYR A 247 13.42 -5.67 -21.12
C TYR A 247 13.50 -6.91 -20.23
N TYR A 248 12.54 -7.82 -20.44
CA TYR A 248 12.65 -9.14 -19.84
C TYR A 248 13.85 -9.88 -20.44
N LYS A 249 14.57 -10.64 -19.61
CA LYS A 249 15.79 -11.33 -20.01
C LYS A 249 15.58 -12.19 -21.26
N GLY A 250 16.36 -11.93 -22.30
CA GLY A 250 16.30 -12.61 -23.60
C GLY A 250 15.34 -11.98 -24.61
N THR A 251 14.73 -10.83 -24.30
CA THR A 251 13.86 -10.05 -25.20
C THR A 251 14.43 -8.69 -25.57
N GLU A 252 15.69 -8.44 -25.20
CA GLU A 252 16.41 -7.21 -25.47
C GLU A 252 16.62 -7.01 -26.99
N PRO A 253 16.59 -5.77 -27.49
CA PRO A 253 17.05 -5.44 -28.84
C PRO A 253 18.57 -5.59 -28.94
N ALA A 254 19.13 -5.47 -30.15
CA ALA A 254 20.57 -5.54 -30.34
C ALA A 254 21.34 -4.38 -29.67
N PHE A 255 20.73 -3.19 -29.59
CA PHE A 255 21.33 -2.03 -28.96
C PHE A 255 20.28 -1.06 -28.44
N MET A 256 20.70 -0.18 -27.53
CA MET A 256 19.93 0.95 -27.05
C MET A 256 20.80 2.21 -27.05
N ARG A 257 20.20 3.33 -27.46
CA ARG A 257 20.83 4.64 -27.37
C ARG A 257 20.63 5.22 -25.97
N GLY A 258 21.67 5.82 -25.43
CA GLY A 258 21.66 6.57 -24.18
C GLY A 258 21.15 7.99 -24.32
N ARG A 259 21.66 8.85 -23.44
CA ARG A 259 21.28 10.27 -23.35
C ARG A 259 21.77 11.04 -24.57
N GLU A 260 22.95 10.67 -25.05
CA GLU A 260 23.61 11.29 -26.21
C GLU A 260 23.56 10.38 -27.44
N ARG A 261 24.00 10.88 -28.60
CA ARG A 261 23.97 10.07 -29.85
C ARG A 261 25.05 9.00 -29.85
N GLU A 262 26.17 9.30 -29.21
CA GLU A 262 27.38 8.50 -29.18
C GLU A 262 27.36 7.47 -28.03
N GLU A 263 26.50 7.67 -27.03
CA GLU A 263 26.27 6.73 -25.93
C GLU A 263 25.36 5.60 -26.45
N VAL A 264 25.95 4.44 -26.77
CA VAL A 264 25.22 3.27 -27.25
C VAL A 264 25.57 2.05 -26.40
N HIS A 265 24.56 1.44 -25.80
CA HIS A 265 24.67 0.17 -25.11
C HIS A 265 24.31 -0.97 -26.06
N TYR A 266 25.11 -2.03 -26.03
CA TYR A 266 24.86 -3.27 -26.76
C TYR A 266 24.61 -4.37 -25.72
N TYR A 267 23.49 -5.06 -25.87
CA TYR A 267 23.04 -6.13 -24.97
C TYR A 267 23.77 -7.45 -25.20
#